data_AF-A0A847WU02-F1
#
_entry.id   AF-A0A847WU02-F1
#
_cell.length_a   1.000
_cell.length_b   1.000
_cell.length_c   1.000
_cell.angle_alpha   90.00
_cell.angle_beta   90.00
_cell.angle_gamma   90.00
#
_symmetry.space_group_name_H-M   'P 1'
#
loop_
_entity.id
_entity.type
_entity.pdbx_description
1 polymer ?
#
loop_
_entity_poly.entity_id
_entity_poly.type
_entity_poly.pdbx_seq_one_letter_code
_entity_poly.pdbx_strand_id
1 'polypeptide(L)'
;MRNLAAVAAITLASLSLAHAAEENVVIEGKDRPIPATITLPDGDGPFPFVVMFHGTGSNRHEAGNGYDLLAQTGRSRHCQRALRLCR
;
A
#
# COMPACT_ATOMS: atom_id res chain seq x y z
N MET A 1 49.72 -6.75 -11.43
CA MET A 1 48.53 -7.46 -10.91
C MET A 1 48.07 -6.82 -9.60
N ARG A 2 47.55 -5.60 -9.67
CA ARG A 2 46.85 -4.86 -8.61
C ARG A 2 45.81 -4.09 -9.42
N ASN A 3 44.53 -4.16 -9.06
CA ASN A 3 43.38 -3.34 -9.54
C ASN A 3 42.07 -4.14 -9.67
N LEU A 4 42.06 -5.47 -9.46
CA LEU A 4 40.80 -6.25 -9.50
C LEU A 4 39.94 -6.12 -8.22
N ALA A 5 40.52 -5.73 -7.09
CA ALA A 5 39.79 -5.65 -5.81
C ALA A 5 38.85 -4.44 -5.69
N ALA A 6 39.05 -3.38 -6.47
CA ALA A 6 38.27 -2.14 -6.35
C ALA A 6 36.91 -2.20 -7.06
N VAL A 7 36.69 -3.16 -7.96
CA VAL A 7 35.45 -3.27 -8.76
C VAL A 7 34.34 -4.00 -7.98
N ALA A 8 34.70 -4.82 -6.98
CA ALA A 8 33.73 -5.61 -6.21
C ALA A 8 33.03 -4.83 -5.07
N ALA A 9 33.51 -3.64 -4.70
CA ALA A 9 32.98 -2.89 -3.56
C ALA A 9 31.78 -1.98 -3.91
N ILE A 10 31.44 -1.82 -5.19
CA ILE A 10 30.35 -0.92 -5.63
C ILE A 10 28.99 -1.65 -5.72
N THR A 11 28.93 -2.96 -5.52
CA THR A 11 27.71 -3.77 -5.75
C THR A 11 26.76 -3.89 -4.56
N LEU A 12 26.96 -3.18 -3.44
CA LEU A 12 26.11 -3.29 -2.24
C LEU A 12 25.49 -1.97 -1.76
N ALA A 13 25.08 -1.09 -2.69
CA ALA A 13 24.11 -0.05 -2.36
C ALA A 13 22.70 -0.60 -2.57
N SER A 14 22.20 -1.21 -1.51
CA SER A 14 20.84 -1.70 -1.26
C SER A 14 19.75 -1.04 -2.11
N LEU A 15 19.33 -1.73 -3.18
CA LEU A 15 18.11 -1.44 -3.89
C LEU A 15 16.92 -1.96 -3.08
N SER A 16 16.54 -1.26 -2.01
CA SER A 16 15.28 -1.50 -1.32
C SER A 16 14.18 -0.62 -1.93
N LEU A 17 13.83 -0.89 -3.20
CA LEU A 17 12.62 -0.34 -3.83
C LEU A 17 11.55 -1.43 -3.94
N ALA A 18 11.05 -1.91 -2.80
CA ALA A 18 9.83 -2.71 -2.77
C ALA A 18 9.13 -2.55 -1.42
N HIS A 19 8.71 -1.33 -1.10
CA HIS A 19 7.65 -1.17 -0.11
C HIS A 19 6.34 -1.51 -0.83
N ALA A 20 5.89 -2.75 -0.72
CA ALA A 20 4.57 -3.17 -1.19
C ALA A 20 3.53 -2.39 -0.38
N ALA A 21 3.16 -1.22 -0.89
CA ALA A 21 2.34 -0.29 -0.15
C ALA A 21 0.86 -0.57 -0.24
N GLU A 22 0.48 -1.57 -1.03
CA GLU A 22 -0.86 -2.13 -1.02
C GLU A 22 -0.78 -3.59 -0.59
N GLU A 23 -1.53 -3.91 0.45
CA GLU A 23 -1.63 -5.25 1.01
C GLU A 23 -3.08 -5.71 0.90
N ASN A 24 -3.28 -6.88 0.31
CA ASN A 24 -4.59 -7.50 0.27
C ASN A 24 -4.76 -8.39 1.50
N VAL A 25 -5.77 -8.10 2.31
CA VAL A 25 -6.05 -8.81 3.55
C VAL A 25 -7.48 -9.34 3.54
N VAL A 26 -7.73 -10.35 4.35
CA VAL A 26 -9.09 -10.81 4.67
C VAL A 26 -9.33 -10.50 6.14
N ILE A 27 -10.38 -9.75 6.41
CA ILE A 27 -10.81 -9.40 7.77
C ILE A 27 -11.94 -10.36 8.15
N GLU A 28 -11.82 -10.99 9.30
CA GLU A 28 -12.90 -11.81 9.86
C GLU A 28 -14.06 -10.89 10.27
N GLY A 29 -15.07 -10.83 9.40
CA GLY A 29 -16.33 -10.16 9.69
C GLY A 29 -17.24 -11.02 10.55
N LYS A 30 -18.30 -10.42 11.10
CA LYS A 30 -19.26 -11.12 11.98
C LYS A 30 -19.91 -12.33 11.29
N ASP A 31 -20.36 -12.15 10.05
CA ASP A 31 -21.16 -13.16 9.33
C ASP A 31 -20.37 -13.85 8.22
N ARG A 32 -19.29 -13.23 7.73
CA ARG A 32 -18.43 -13.75 6.66
C ARG A 32 -17.05 -13.07 6.63
N PRO A 33 -16.05 -13.68 6.01
CA PRO A 33 -14.78 -13.02 5.69
C PRO A 33 -15.00 -11.85 4.71
N ILE A 34 -14.28 -10.75 4.96
CA ILE A 34 -14.34 -9.51 4.19
C ILE A 34 -12.99 -9.27 3.52
N PRO A 35 -12.88 -9.38 2.18
CA PRO A 35 -11.65 -9.04 1.49
C PRO A 35 -11.47 -7.52 1.48
N ALA A 36 -10.24 -7.07 1.76
CA ALA A 36 -9.89 -5.67 1.83
C ALA A 36 -8.49 -5.38 1.26
N THR A 37 -8.24 -4.12 0.93
CA THR A 37 -6.91 -3.62 0.55
C THR A 37 -6.49 -2.54 1.52
N ILE A 38 -5.34 -2.70 2.15
CA ILE A 38 -4.69 -1.69 2.98
C ILE A 38 -3.66 -0.96 2.12
N THR A 39 -3.71 0.37 2.10
CA THR A 39 -2.63 1.20 1.56
C THR A 39 -1.90 1.91 2.68
N LEU A 40 -0.59 1.69 2.80
CA LEU A 40 0.27 2.35 3.77
C LEU A 40 0.82 3.67 3.20
N PRO A 41 0.82 4.77 3.98
CA PRO A 41 1.49 6.00 3.60
C PRO A 41 3.00 5.83 3.67
N ASP A 42 3.73 6.67 2.95
CA ASP A 42 5.17 6.74 3.12
C ASP A 42 5.50 7.49 4.43
N GLY A 43 6.58 7.09 5.12
CA GLY A 43 7.02 7.66 6.40
C GLY A 43 6.49 6.92 7.64
N ASP A 44 7.06 7.26 8.81
CA ASP A 44 6.82 6.54 10.07
C ASP A 44 5.60 7.05 10.88
N GLY A 45 4.95 8.12 10.41
CA GLY A 45 3.75 8.67 11.04
C GLY A 45 4.01 9.49 12.31
N PRO A 46 2.94 9.84 13.07
CA PRO A 46 1.59 9.28 13.00
C PRO A 46 0.74 9.83 11.84
N PHE A 47 -0.12 8.99 11.27
CA PHE A 47 -1.06 9.36 10.21
C PHE A 47 -2.49 8.93 10.56
N PRO A 48 -3.52 9.70 10.17
CA PRO A 48 -4.91 9.25 10.26
C PRO A 48 -5.17 7.99 9.41
N PHE A 49 -6.10 7.17 9.90
CA PHE A 49 -6.59 5.98 9.20
C PHE A 49 -7.95 6.26 8.56
N VAL A 50 -8.09 5.99 7.27
CA VAL A 50 -9.30 6.21 6.48
C VAL A 50 -9.86 4.88 6.02
N VAL A 51 -11.15 4.66 6.24
CA VAL A 51 -11.87 3.47 5.78
C VAL A 51 -12.79 3.86 4.62
N MET A 52 -12.67 3.17 3.49
CA MET A 52 -13.48 3.38 2.30
C MET A 52 -14.35 2.14 2.06
N PHE A 53 -15.67 2.35 2.02
CA PHE A 53 -16.65 1.32 1.70
C PHE A 53 -17.16 1.52 0.28
N HIS A 54 -17.33 0.42 -0.46
CA HIS A 54 -18.01 0.50 -1.74
C HIS A 54 -19.54 0.43 -1.62
N GLY A 55 -20.25 0.95 -2.62
CA GLY A 55 -21.70 0.84 -2.78
C GLY A 55 -22.18 -0.51 -3.34
N THR A 56 -23.49 -0.74 -3.32
CA THR A 56 -24.10 -2.01 -3.76
C THR A 56 -23.80 -2.32 -5.23
N GLY A 57 -23.41 -3.57 -5.53
CA GLY A 57 -23.16 -4.03 -6.91
C GLY A 57 -21.78 -3.65 -7.47
N SER A 58 -20.90 -3.10 -6.62
CA SER A 58 -19.53 -2.73 -6.99
C SER A 58 -18.51 -3.55 -6.19
N ASN A 59 -17.24 -3.17 -6.27
CA ASN A 59 -16.13 -3.75 -5.52
C ASN A 59 -15.29 -2.64 -4.85
N ARG A 60 -14.27 -3.04 -4.08
CA ARG A 60 -13.35 -2.14 -3.36
C ARG A 60 -12.55 -1.15 -4.24
N HIS A 61 -12.60 -1.26 -5.56
CA HIS A 61 -11.99 -0.36 -6.56
C HIS A 61 -13.04 0.57 -7.21
N GLU A 62 -14.04 1.00 -6.43
CA GLU A 62 -15.22 1.74 -6.89
C GLU A 62 -14.91 3.04 -7.67
N ALA A 63 -15.94 3.59 -8.32
CA ALA A 63 -15.90 4.84 -9.08
C ALA A 63 -14.87 4.79 -10.23
N GLY A 64 -14.75 3.63 -10.89
CA GLY A 64 -13.78 3.42 -11.96
C GLY A 64 -12.33 3.49 -11.48
N ASN A 65 -12.02 2.85 -10.35
CA ASN A 65 -10.73 2.90 -9.64
C ASN A 65 -10.43 4.22 -8.93
N GLY A 66 -11.47 5.02 -8.65
CA GLY A 66 -11.33 6.28 -7.92
C GLY A 66 -10.77 6.09 -6.51
N TYR A 67 -11.10 4.98 -5.85
CA TYR A 67 -10.56 4.68 -4.52
C TYR A 67 -9.07 4.32 -4.53
N ASP A 68 -8.58 3.70 -5.60
CA ASP A 68 -7.15 3.42 -5.75
C ASP A 68 -6.36 4.72 -5.93
N LEU A 69 -6.88 5.66 -6.71
CA LEU A 69 -6.29 7.00 -6.87
C LEU A 69 -6.29 7.79 -5.56
N LEU A 70 -7.38 7.77 -4.80
CA LEU A 70 -7.46 8.45 -3.50
C LEU A 70 -6.46 7.88 -2.50
N ALA A 71 -6.35 6.55 -2.43
CA ALA A 71 -5.40 5.90 -1.54
C ALA A 71 -3.94 6.20 -1.91
N GLN A 72 -3.60 6.18 -3.20
CA GLN A 72 -2.26 6.53 -3.69
C GLN A 72 -1.94 8.01 -3.45
N THR A 73 -2.92 8.90 -3.61
CA THR A 73 -2.74 10.33 -3.35
C THR A 73 -2.55 10.60 -1.87
N GLY A 74 -3.33 9.95 -0.99
CA GLY A 74 -3.18 10.05 0.46
C GLY A 74 -1.83 9.52 0.96
N ARG A 75 -1.32 8.46 0.32
CA ARG A 75 0.00 7.90 0.58
C ARG A 75 1.14 8.87 0.22
N SER A 76 1.18 9.34 -1.03
CA SER A 76 2.28 10.18 -1.54
C SER A 76 2.39 11.52 -0.80
N ARG A 77 1.27 12.03 -0.29
CA ARG A 77 1.23 13.23 0.53
C ARG A 77 1.67 13.01 1.99
N HIS A 78 2.08 11.78 2.36
CA HIS A 78 2.39 11.40 3.74
C HIS A 78 1.26 11.80 4.68
N CYS A 79 0.01 11.62 4.24
CA CYS A 79 -1.13 12.16 4.96
C CYS A 79 -2.02 11.08 5.57
N GLN A 80 -2.13 9.87 4.99
CA GLN A 80 -3.18 8.92 5.40
C GLN A 80 -2.83 7.46 5.13
N ARG A 81 -3.22 6.57 6.06
CA ARG A 81 -3.32 5.12 5.83
C ARG A 81 -4.75 4.76 5.44
N ALA A 82 -4.95 3.97 4.39
CA ALA A 82 -6.27 3.69 3.84
C ALA A 82 -6.63 2.20 3.89
N LEU A 83 -7.91 1.87 4.11
CA LEU A 83 -8.47 0.51 4.04
C LEU A 83 -9.71 0.52 3.15
N ARG A 84 -9.70 -0.27 2.07
CA ARG A 84 -10.82 -0.42 1.12
C ARG A 84 -11.45 -1.80 1.29
N LEU A 85 -12.73 -1.89 1.65
CA LEU A 85 -13.39 -3.17 1.96
C LEU A 85 -14.47 -3.55 0.95
N CYS A 86 -14.62 -4.85 0.72
CA CYS A 86 -15.82 -5.41 0.09
C CYS A 86 -16.89 -5.71 1.13
N ARG A 87 -18.03 -5.01 1.09
CA ARG A 87 -19.11 -5.14 2.09
C ARG A 87 -19.68 -6.54 2.13
#